data_AF-A0AAU3XKG9-F1
#
_entry.id   AF-A0AAU3XKG9-F1
#
_cell.length_a   1.000
_cell.length_b   1.000
_cell.length_c   1.000
_cell.angle_alpha   90.00
_cell.angle_beta   90.00
_cell.angle_gamma   90.00
#
_symmetry.space_group_name_H-M   'P 1'
#
loop_
_entity.id
_entity.type
_entity.pdbx_description
1 polymer ?
#
loop_
_entity_poly.entity_id
_entity_poly.type
_entity_poly.pdbx_seq_one_letter_code
_entity_poly.pdbx_strand_id
1 'polypeptide(L)'
;MGDVLAGTCSWTDRALLASGRYTRGHRDPGPRLRYAYSESELTAWAPRLRAAAKQVDELHVLFHNCCADAAVRAAETMRRILAGR
;
A
#
# COMPACT_ATOMS: atom_id res chain seq x y z
N MET A 1 4.06 -16.46 -13.21
CA MET A 1 3.19 -15.86 -12.17
C MET A 1 4.07 -14.85 -11.49
N GLY A 2 3.80 -13.55 -11.65
CA GLY A 2 4.69 -12.53 -11.11
C GLY A 2 4.65 -12.51 -9.59
N ASP A 3 5.80 -12.19 -8.99
CA ASP A 3 5.92 -12.09 -7.54
C ASP A 3 5.16 -10.85 -7.05
N VAL A 4 4.49 -10.96 -5.88
CA VAL A 4 3.81 -9.82 -5.25
C VAL A 4 4.59 -9.39 -4.02
N LEU A 5 5.11 -8.16 -4.06
CA LEU A 5 5.80 -7.54 -2.94
C LEU A 5 4.91 -6.47 -2.33
N ALA A 6 4.67 -6.56 -1.02
CA ALA A 6 3.98 -5.52 -0.26
C ALA A 6 4.96 -4.78 0.65
N GLY A 7 4.96 -3.45 0.57
CA GLY A 7 5.87 -2.59 1.30
C GLY A 7 5.21 -1.28 1.71
N THR A 8 6.00 -0.42 2.34
CA THR A 8 5.58 0.93 2.70
C THR A 8 6.26 1.93 1.77
N CYS A 9 5.63 3.08 1.58
CA CYS A 9 6.28 4.22 0.96
C CYS A 9 6.14 5.45 1.86
N SER A 10 7.18 6.29 1.87
CA SER A 10 7.16 7.56 2.59
C SER A 10 6.11 8.48 1.99
N TRP A 11 5.56 9.40 2.80
CA TRP A 11 4.77 10.50 2.27
C TRP A 11 5.54 11.42 1.31
N THR A 12 6.88 11.37 1.39
CA THR A 12 7.79 12.08 0.49
C THR A 12 8.21 11.27 -0.73
N ASP A 13 7.54 10.15 -1.03
CA ASP A 13 7.83 9.37 -2.23
C ASP A 13 7.72 10.23 -3.50
N ARG A 14 8.77 10.24 -4.32
CA ARG A 14 8.87 11.14 -5.48
C ARG A 14 7.78 10.86 -6.52
N ALA A 15 7.44 9.60 -6.75
CA ALA A 15 6.42 9.24 -7.73
C ALA A 15 5.03 9.69 -7.26
N LEU A 16 4.74 9.58 -5.97
CA LEU A 16 3.47 10.08 -5.42
C LEU A 16 3.40 11.61 -5.37
N LEU A 17 4.50 12.30 -5.05
CA LEU A 17 4.57 13.76 -5.17
C LEU A 17 4.37 14.23 -6.62
N ALA A 18 4.94 13.50 -7.60
CA ALA A 18 4.77 13.79 -9.02
C ALA A 18 3.36 13.46 -9.56
N SER A 19 2.64 12.54 -8.91
CA SER A 19 1.31 12.08 -9.36
C SER A 19 0.20 13.13 -9.25
N GLY A 20 0.46 14.28 -8.59
CA GLY A 20 -0.54 15.32 -8.39
C GLY A 20 -1.64 14.98 -7.37
N ARG A 21 -1.56 13.82 -6.69
CA ARG A 21 -2.54 13.42 -5.66
C ARG A 21 -2.44 14.23 -4.37
N TYR A 22 -1.33 14.93 -4.13
CA TYR A 22 -1.19 15.86 -3.00
C TYR A 22 -1.43 17.29 -3.43
N THR A 23 -2.24 17.98 -2.63
CA THR A 23 -2.44 19.43 -2.77
C THR A 23 -1.13 20.15 -2.41
N ARG A 24 -0.67 21.01 -3.32
CA ARG A 24 0.57 21.78 -3.15
C ARG A 24 0.47 22.63 -1.87
N GLY A 25 1.46 22.52 -0.99
CA GLY A 25 1.57 23.37 0.21
C GLY A 25 1.15 22.74 1.54
N HIS A 26 0.52 21.55 1.56
CA HIS A 26 0.26 20.83 2.82
C HIS A 26 1.53 20.10 3.29
N ARG A 27 2.19 20.67 4.30
CA ARG A 27 3.39 20.10 4.93
C ARG A 27 3.11 19.14 6.09
N ASP A 28 1.83 18.96 6.45
CA ASP A 28 1.40 18.00 7.46
C ASP A 28 0.32 17.05 6.90
N PRO A 29 0.72 15.91 6.31
CA PRO A 29 -0.21 14.92 5.82
C PRO A 29 -0.78 14.02 6.94
N GLY A 30 -0.33 14.17 8.20
CA GLY A 30 -0.60 13.28 9.32
C GLY A 30 -2.08 12.91 9.52
N PRO A 31 -3.03 13.86 9.47
CA PRO A 31 -4.45 13.55 9.63
C PRO A 31 -5.04 12.70 8.48
N ARG A 32 -4.59 12.92 7.25
CA ARG A 32 -5.12 12.25 6.05
C ARG A 32 -4.52 10.85 5.86
N LEU A 33 -3.33 10.63 6.41
CA LEU A 33 -2.62 9.35 6.35
C LEU A 33 -2.88 8.46 7.57
N ARG A 34 -3.64 8.95 8.56
CA ARG A 34 -4.09 8.19 9.73
C ARG A 34 -5.26 7.28 9.37
N TYR A 35 -4.98 6.28 8.55
CA TYR A 35 -5.94 5.24 8.22
C TYR A 35 -5.33 3.88 8.52
N ALA A 36 -6.03 3.05 9.30
CA ALA A 36 -5.64 1.69 9.60
C ALA A 36 -6.60 0.74 8.86
N TYR A 37 -6.09 0.03 7.86
CA TYR A 37 -6.88 -0.98 7.14
C TYR A 37 -7.22 -2.14 8.07
N SER A 38 -8.46 -2.59 7.99
CA SER A 38 -8.87 -3.87 8.58
C SER A 38 -8.38 -5.06 7.74
N GLU A 39 -8.28 -6.23 8.36
CA GLU A 39 -7.89 -7.46 7.67
C GLU A 39 -8.91 -7.84 6.57
N SER A 40 -10.21 -7.58 6.79
CA SER A 40 -11.26 -7.85 5.81
C SER A 40 -11.13 -6.97 4.56
N GLU A 41 -10.78 -5.69 4.73
CA GLU A 41 -10.51 -4.77 3.61
C GLU A 41 -9.32 -5.24 2.77
N LEU A 42 -8.23 -5.63 3.44
CA LEU A 42 -7.04 -6.14 2.76
C LEU A 42 -7.33 -7.48 2.06
N THR A 43 -8.12 -8.35 2.68
CA THR A 43 -8.53 -9.64 2.11
C THR A 43 -9.38 -9.45 0.85
N ALA A 44 -10.28 -8.47 0.85
CA ALA A 44 -11.10 -8.14 -0.31
C ALA A 44 -10.28 -7.69 -1.54
N TRP A 45 -9.04 -7.23 -1.35
CA TRP A 45 -8.15 -6.85 -2.44
C TRP A 45 -7.32 -8.02 -2.99
N ALA A 46 -7.11 -9.07 -2.22
CA ALA A 46 -6.25 -10.18 -2.60
C ALA A 46 -6.58 -10.81 -3.97
N PRO A 47 -7.86 -11.05 -4.36
CA PRO A 47 -8.18 -11.57 -5.68
C PRO A 47 -7.73 -10.65 -6.82
N ARG A 48 -7.90 -9.33 -6.65
CA ARG A 48 -7.52 -8.33 -7.65
C ARG A 48 -6.00 -8.22 -7.78
N LEU A 49 -5.28 -8.25 -6.66
CA LEU A 49 -3.81 -8.25 -6.66
C LEU A 49 -3.24 -9.50 -7.33
N ARG A 50 -3.79 -10.67 -7.03
CA ARG A 50 -3.39 -11.94 -7.70
C ARG A 50 -3.69 -11.91 -9.20
N ALA A 51 -4.81 -11.31 -9.62
CA ALA A 51 -5.14 -11.16 -11.03
C ALA A 51 -4.19 -10.18 -11.76
N ALA A 52 -3.82 -9.07 -11.11
CA ALA A 52 -2.84 -8.13 -11.64
C ALA A 52 -1.43 -8.76 -11.75
N ALA A 53 -1.02 -9.53 -10.74
CA ALA A 53 0.27 -10.23 -10.71
C ALA A 53 0.45 -11.28 -11.83
N LYS A 54 -0.64 -11.73 -12.46
CA LYS A 54 -0.56 -12.61 -13.64
C LYS A 54 -0.14 -11.88 -14.91
N GLN A 55 -0.18 -10.55 -14.93
CA GLN A 55 0.04 -9.73 -16.12
C GLN A 55 1.41 -9.04 -16.14
N VAL A 56 2.20 -9.19 -15.07
CA VAL A 56 3.48 -8.53 -14.88
C VAL A 56 4.49 -9.53 -14.33
N ASP A 57 5.78 -9.29 -14.55
CA ASP A 57 6.85 -10.08 -13.95
C ASP A 57 6.92 -9.86 -12.43
N GLU A 58 6.60 -8.64 -11.98
CA GLU A 58 6.64 -8.25 -10.57
C GLU A 58 5.56 -7.20 -10.26
N LEU A 59 4.80 -7.40 -9.18
CA LEU A 59 3.78 -6.47 -8.71
C LEU A 59 4.18 -5.91 -7.35
N HIS A 60 4.36 -4.59 -7.28
CA HIS A 60 4.66 -3.88 -6.04
C HIS A 60 3.40 -3.20 -5.50
N VAL A 61 3.03 -3.49 -4.26
CA VAL A 61 1.90 -2.88 -3.54
C VAL A 61 2.46 -2.03 -2.41
N LEU A 62 2.31 -0.71 -2.52
CA LEU A 62 2.86 0.25 -1.56
C LEU A 62 1.75 0.88 -0.71
N PHE A 63 1.90 0.78 0.61
CA PHE A 63 1.02 1.42 1.59
C PHE A 63 1.53 2.81 1.94
N HIS A 64 0.71 3.82 1.64
CA HIS A 64 1.04 5.24 1.81
C HIS A 64 0.41 5.87 3.07
N ASN A 65 -0.43 5.15 3.81
CA ASN A 65 -1.05 5.58 5.07
C ASN A 65 -0.01 5.63 6.23
N CYS A 66 1.10 6.33 6.04
CA CYS A 66 2.30 6.31 6.87
C CYS A 66 2.19 7.16 8.15
N CYS A 67 1.03 7.15 8.81
CA CYS A 67 0.89 7.69 10.16
C CYS A 67 1.19 6.57 11.18
N ALA A 68 2.16 6.81 12.07
CA ALA A 68 2.64 5.82 13.04
C ALA A 68 3.03 4.50 12.34
N ASP A 69 2.49 3.36 12.79
CA ASP A 69 2.77 2.02 12.27
C ASP A 69 1.71 1.51 11.27
N ALA A 70 0.73 2.33 10.88
CA ALA A 70 -0.42 1.88 10.10
C ALA A 70 -0.05 1.31 8.72
N ALA A 71 0.89 1.95 8.01
CA ALA A 71 1.39 1.44 6.74
C ALA A 71 2.17 0.12 6.90
N VAL A 72 2.95 0.00 7.98
CA VAL A 72 3.74 -1.21 8.27
C VAL A 72 2.80 -2.39 8.55
N ARG A 73 1.82 -2.21 9.44
CA ARG A 73 0.81 -3.24 9.75
C ARG A 73 0.01 -3.67 8.52
N ALA A 74 -0.34 -2.73 7.66
CA ALA A 74 -1.07 -3.02 6.43
C ALA A 74 -0.20 -3.83 5.44
N ALA A 75 1.06 -3.46 5.26
CA ALA A 75 2.01 -4.20 4.42
C ALA A 75 2.25 -5.63 4.95
N GLU A 76 2.49 -5.79 6.25
CA GLU A 76 2.68 -7.11 6.88
C GLU A 76 1.44 -7.99 6.76
N THR A 77 0.25 -7.44 7.02
CA THR A 77 -1.01 -8.17 6.91
C THR A 77 -1.29 -8.56 5.46
N MET A 78 -1.03 -7.68 4.50
CA MET A 78 -1.16 -8.00 3.07
C MET A 78 -0.19 -9.11 2.67
N ARG A 79 1.07 -9.09 3.14
CA ARG A 79 2.03 -10.18 2.87
C ARG A 79 1.54 -11.53 3.39
N ARG A 80 0.96 -11.57 4.60
CA ARG A 80 0.35 -12.79 5.18
C ARG A 80 -0.79 -13.32 4.31
N ILE A 81 -1.75 -12.46 3.99
CA ILE A 81 -2.91 -12.79 3.14
C ILE A 81 -2.47 -13.33 1.77
N LEU A 82 -1.48 -12.70 1.14
CA LEU A 82 -0.99 -13.09 -0.18
C LEU A 82 -0.22 -14.42 -0.13
N ALA A 83 0.55 -14.66 0.93
CA ALA A 83 1.23 -15.93 1.19
C ALA A 83 0.29 -17.08 1.60
N GLY A 84 -0.99 -16.80 1.86
CA GLY A 84 -1.96 -17.79 2.33
C GLY A 84 -1.72 -18.23 3.78
N ARG A 85 -1.17 -17.34 4.61
CA ARG A 85 -0.80 -17.59 6.01
C ARG A 85 -1.57 -16.68 6.96
#